data_AF-A0A8S4QGQ0-F1
#
_entry.id   AF-A0A8S4QGQ0-F1
#
_cell.length_a   1.000
_cell.length_b   1.000
_cell.length_c   1.000
_cell.angle_alpha   90.00
_cell.angle_beta   90.00
_cell.angle_gamma   90.00
#
_symmetry.space_group_name_H-M   'P 1'
#
loop_
_entity.id
_entity.type
_entity.pdbx_description
1 polymer ?
#
loop_
_entity_poly.entity_id
_entity_poly.type
_entity_poly.pdbx_seq_one_letter_code
_entity_poly.pdbx_strand_id
1 'polypeptide(L)'
;MTEVGETANRVESLIDEANDFEKLCNCDLNSASSVIDEGEILMKDPLSSVDHIESKCEELRRTSSLLIDKIQKRNLLLTKARELMDRIDKANDWCATGVEILAGEGGLLAVDKLLEDAKSFGLTAPEQFRDMLMQSATQETRALVTQVLE
;
A
#
# COMPACT_ATOMS: atom_id res chain seq x y z
N MET A 1 15.79 -9.17 -11.65
CA MET A 1 14.77 -8.68 -12.62
C MET A 1 13.43 -9.14 -12.08
N THR A 2 12.68 -8.25 -11.45
CA THR A 2 11.31 -8.56 -11.04
C THR A 2 10.45 -8.35 -12.28
N GLU A 3 9.86 -9.42 -12.82
CA GLU A 3 9.01 -9.34 -14.00
C GLU A 3 7.81 -8.43 -13.75
N VAL A 4 7.43 -7.70 -14.79
CA VAL A 4 6.35 -6.73 -14.83
C VAL A 4 5.03 -7.43 -14.52
N GLY A 5 4.37 -7.00 -13.45
CA GLY A 5 3.10 -7.52 -12.95
C GLY A 5 3.25 -8.03 -11.52
N GLU A 6 3.07 -7.15 -10.53
CA GLU A 6 2.93 -7.64 -9.15
C GLU A 6 1.62 -8.44 -9.07
N THR A 7 1.70 -9.75 -8.91
CA THR A 7 0.51 -10.58 -8.65
C THR A 7 -0.06 -10.24 -7.27
N ALA A 8 -1.34 -10.55 -7.03
CA ALA A 8 -1.94 -10.40 -5.69
C ALA A 8 -1.09 -11.10 -4.61
N ASN A 9 -0.54 -12.29 -4.93
CA ASN A 9 0.37 -13.03 -4.05
C ASN A 9 1.67 -12.28 -3.75
N ARG A 10 2.23 -11.56 -4.73
CA ARG A 10 3.45 -10.78 -4.51
C ARG A 10 3.16 -9.58 -3.59
N VAL A 11 2.05 -8.88 -3.80
CA VAL A 11 1.64 -7.77 -2.92
C VAL A 11 1.41 -8.28 -1.50
N GLU A 12 0.80 -9.46 -1.33
CA GLU A 12 0.63 -10.11 -0.03
C GLU A 12 1.98 -10.36 0.65
N SER A 13 2.95 -10.94 -0.07
CA SER A 13 4.31 -11.15 0.48
C SER A 13 4.98 -9.83 0.87
N LEU A 14 4.76 -8.76 0.09
CA LEU A 14 5.29 -7.42 0.41
C LEU A 14 4.63 -6.82 1.67
N ILE A 15 3.35 -7.12 1.91
CA ILE A 15 2.63 -6.74 3.13
C ILE A 15 3.23 -7.47 4.32
N ASP A 16 3.47 -8.77 4.21
CA ASP A 16 4.12 -9.55 5.28
C ASP A 16 5.53 -9.03 5.59
N GLU A 17 6.35 -8.80 4.54
CA GLU A 17 7.67 -8.18 4.68
C GLU A 17 7.60 -6.79 5.35
N ALA A 18 6.60 -5.97 5.00
CA ALA A 18 6.41 -4.65 5.59
C ALA A 18 5.98 -4.72 7.06
N ASN A 19 5.11 -5.65 7.41
CA ASN A 19 4.67 -5.89 8.79
C ASN A 19 5.83 -6.36 9.67
N ASP A 20 6.69 -7.23 9.16
CA ASP A 20 7.88 -7.68 9.89
C ASP A 20 8.91 -6.56 10.06
N PHE A 21 9.10 -5.74 9.02
CA PHE A 21 9.94 -4.56 9.12
C PHE A 21 9.39 -3.53 10.13
N GLU A 22 8.08 -3.30 10.15
CA GLU A 22 7.42 -2.41 11.11
C GLU A 22 7.63 -2.87 12.56
N LYS A 23 7.56 -4.17 12.83
CA LYS A 23 7.87 -4.71 14.17
C LYS A 23 9.29 -4.36 14.60
N LEU A 24 10.26 -4.50 13.70
CA LEU A 24 11.66 -4.17 13.97
C LEU A 24 11.82 -2.66 14.24
N CYS A 25 11.22 -1.81 13.41
CA CYS A 25 11.21 -0.37 13.62
C CYS A 25 10.54 0.03 14.93
N ASN A 26 9.48 -0.65 15.36
CA ASN A 26 8.83 -0.38 16.64
C ASN A 26 9.75 -0.67 17.83
N CYS A 27 10.64 -1.67 17.74
CA CYS A 27 11.68 -1.89 18.75
C CYS A 27 12.67 -0.72 18.80
N ASP A 28 13.10 -0.21 17.65
CA ASP A 28 14.01 0.94 17.57
C ASP A 28 13.35 2.23 18.05
N LEU A 29 12.07 2.45 17.71
CA LEU A 29 11.28 3.61 18.16
C LEU A 29 11.08 3.60 19.68
N ASN A 30 10.82 2.44 20.27
CA ASN A 30 10.74 2.30 21.73
C ASN A 30 12.08 2.62 22.39
N SER A 31 13.18 2.11 21.82
CA SER A 31 14.53 2.39 22.32
C SER A 31 14.86 3.89 22.21
N ALA A 32 14.49 4.51 21.09
CA ALA A 32 14.66 5.95 20.89
C ALA A 32 13.86 6.77 21.91
N SER A 33 12.63 6.37 22.22
CA SER A 33 11.81 6.99 23.27
C SER A 33 12.50 6.92 24.63
N SER A 34 13.01 5.75 25.02
CA SER A 34 13.73 5.59 26.30
C SER A 34 15.00 6.46 26.37
N VAL A 35 15.76 6.57 25.28
CA VAL A 35 16.95 7.45 25.22
C VAL A 35 16.56 8.92 25.34
N ILE A 36 15.44 9.32 24.74
CA ILE A 36 14.90 10.68 24.90
C ILE A 36 14.54 10.94 26.36
N ASP A 37 13.84 10.01 27.01
CA ASP A 37 13.45 10.13 28.43
C ASP A 37 14.68 10.24 29.35
N GLU A 38 15.72 9.44 29.10
CA GLU A 38 17.01 9.51 29.81
C GLU A 38 17.70 10.87 29.58
N GLY A 39 17.69 11.37 28.34
CA GLY A 39 18.21 12.69 28.00
C GLY A 39 17.49 13.81 28.75
N GLU A 40 16.16 13.73 28.87
CA GLU A 40 15.34 14.69 29.63
C GLU A 40 15.63 14.66 31.14
N ILE A 41 16.01 13.50 31.68
CA ILE A 41 16.49 13.39 33.06
C ILE A 41 17.87 14.04 33.18
N LEU A 42 18.80 13.74 32.27
CA LEU A 42 20.18 14.22 32.33
C LEU A 42 20.28 15.75 32.21
N MET A 43 19.42 16.37 31.41
CA MET A 43 19.36 17.83 31.27
C MET A 43 18.98 18.57 32.57
N LYS A 44 18.50 17.86 33.60
CA LYS A 44 18.24 18.44 34.93
C LYS A 44 19.51 18.56 35.78
N ASP A 45 20.60 17.90 35.39
CA ASP A 45 21.89 18.00 36.07
C ASP A 45 22.57 19.34 35.68
N PRO A 46 22.89 20.23 36.65
CA PRO A 46 23.57 21.50 36.40
C PRO A 46 24.94 21.39 35.73
N LEU A 47 25.57 20.21 35.75
CA LEU A 47 26.87 19.95 35.15
C LEU A 47 26.77 19.35 33.74
N SER A 48 25.55 19.06 33.27
CA SER A 48 25.33 18.46 31.95
C SER A 48 25.47 19.50 30.83
N SER A 49 25.80 19.01 29.62
CA SER A 49 25.79 19.84 28.42
C SER A 49 24.39 19.87 27.80
N VAL A 50 23.51 20.67 28.42
CA VAL A 50 22.08 20.75 28.08
C VAL A 50 21.87 20.95 26.58
N ASP A 51 22.51 21.96 25.96
CA ASP A 51 22.32 22.28 24.54
C ASP A 51 22.65 21.10 23.60
N HIS A 52 23.70 20.32 23.92
CA HIS A 52 24.08 19.16 23.12
C HIS A 52 23.10 17.99 23.29
N ILE A 53 22.63 17.75 24.52
CA ILE A 53 21.64 16.70 24.82
C ILE A 53 20.30 17.03 24.17
N GLU A 54 19.83 18.27 24.33
CA GLU A 54 18.57 18.75 23.75
C GLU A 54 18.57 18.59 22.22
N SER A 55 19.63 19.07 21.55
CA SER A 55 19.76 18.95 20.10
C SER A 55 19.70 17.49 19.62
N LYS A 56 20.29 16.55 20.37
CA LYS A 56 20.26 15.12 20.02
C LYS A 56 18.90 14.49 20.27
N CYS A 57 18.22 14.84 21.36
CA CYS A 57 16.85 14.39 21.62
C CYS A 57 15.86 14.92 20.57
N GLU A 58 16.00 16.18 20.13
CA GLU A 58 15.20 16.74 19.05
C GLU A 58 15.44 16.06 17.70
N GLU A 59 16.71 15.82 17.35
CA GLU A 59 17.08 15.08 16.15
C GLU A 59 16.47 13.67 16.14
N LEU A 60 16.50 12.98 17.28
CA LEU A 60 15.94 11.65 17.43
C LEU A 60 14.41 11.67 17.34
N ARG A 61 13.73 12.61 18.00
CA ARG A 61 12.27 12.82 17.87
C ARG A 61 11.85 13.04 16.41
N ARG A 62 12.57 13.91 15.69
CA ARG A 62 12.30 14.21 14.29
C ARG A 62 12.47 12.97 13.41
N THR A 63 13.54 12.20 13.64
CA THR A 63 13.84 11.00 12.86
C THR A 63 12.83 9.89 13.15
N SER A 64 12.44 9.69 14.40
CA SER A 64 11.37 8.76 14.80
C SER A 64 10.03 9.11 14.14
N SER A 65 9.64 10.39 14.16
CA SER A 65 8.43 10.86 13.49
C SER A 65 8.47 10.61 11.98
N LEU A 66 9.60 10.89 11.33
CA LEU A 66 9.77 10.62 9.89
C LEU A 66 9.66 9.13 9.56
N LEU A 67 10.22 8.26 10.41
CA LEU A 67 10.14 6.81 10.23
C LEU A 67 8.70 6.31 10.35
N ILE A 68 7.95 6.78 11.36
CA ILE A 68 6.53 6.45 11.55
C ILE A 68 5.72 6.84 10.30
N ASP A 69 5.90 8.07 9.81
CA ASP A 69 5.22 8.56 8.60
C ASP A 69 5.53 7.68 7.37
N LYS A 70 6.79 7.26 7.22
CA LYS A 70 7.24 6.40 6.12
C LYS A 70 6.61 5.01 6.20
N ILE A 71 6.53 4.42 7.38
CA ILE A 71 5.90 3.10 7.61
C ILE A 71 4.41 3.19 7.28
N GLN A 72 3.70 4.16 7.86
CA GLN A 72 2.27 4.36 7.61
C GLN A 72 1.96 4.57 6.12
N LYS A 73 2.77 5.40 5.44
CA LYS A 73 2.62 5.63 4.01
C LYS A 73 2.87 4.35 3.19
N ARG A 74 3.89 3.56 3.55
CA ARG A 74 4.18 2.29 2.88
C ARG A 74 3.03 1.30 3.05
N ASN A 75 2.52 1.12 4.27
CA ASN A 75 1.42 0.21 4.56
C ASN A 75 0.15 0.62 3.80
N LEU A 76 -0.20 1.90 3.81
CA LEU A 76 -1.34 2.42 3.04
C LEU A 76 -1.21 2.15 1.54
N LEU A 77 -0.01 2.33 0.97
CA LEU A 77 0.24 2.04 -0.44
C LEU A 77 0.08 0.56 -0.76
N LEU A 78 0.60 -0.33 0.09
CA LEU A 78 0.49 -1.77 -0.08
C LEU A 78 -0.96 -2.26 0.03
N THR A 79 -1.75 -1.72 0.98
CA THR A 79 -3.19 -2.00 1.07
C THR A 79 -3.92 -1.62 -0.21
N LYS A 80 -3.67 -0.41 -0.74
CA LYS A 80 -4.28 0.04 -2.00
C LYS A 80 -3.85 -0.80 -3.20
N ALA A 81 -2.57 -1.20 -3.26
CA ALA A 81 -2.08 -2.09 -4.30
C ALA A 81 -2.76 -3.46 -4.22
N ARG A 82 -3.01 -3.98 -3.02
CA ARG A 82 -3.69 -5.27 -2.82
C ARG A 82 -5.15 -5.23 -3.27
N GLU A 83 -5.86 -4.15 -2.94
CA GLU A 83 -7.22 -3.90 -3.42
C GLU A 83 -7.27 -3.79 -4.95
N LEU A 84 -6.29 -3.11 -5.56
CA LEU A 84 -6.19 -3.00 -7.00
C LEU A 84 -6.00 -4.37 -7.66
N MET A 85 -5.08 -5.19 -7.15
CA MET A 85 -4.84 -6.53 -7.70
C MET A 85 -6.06 -7.44 -7.56
N ASP A 86 -6.76 -7.38 -6.43
CA ASP A 86 -8.02 -8.13 -6.24
C ASP A 86 -9.09 -7.75 -7.29
N ARG A 87 -9.21 -6.45 -7.58
CA ARG A 87 -10.13 -5.97 -8.61
C ARG A 87 -9.69 -6.36 -10.01
N ILE A 88 -8.38 -6.37 -10.30
CA ILE A 88 -7.84 -6.84 -11.58
C ILE A 88 -8.17 -8.33 -11.77
N ASP A 89 -7.95 -9.16 -10.77
CA ASP A 89 -8.25 -10.60 -10.83
C ASP A 89 -9.74 -10.84 -11.07
N LYS A 90 -10.61 -10.15 -10.33
CA LYS A 90 -12.07 -10.19 -10.54
C LYS A 90 -12.49 -9.71 -11.94
N ALA A 91 -11.85 -8.66 -12.46
CA ALA A 91 -12.12 -8.17 -13.81
C ALA A 91 -11.71 -9.20 -14.87
N ASN A 92 -10.57 -9.88 -14.68
CA ASN A 92 -10.12 -10.94 -15.58
C ASN A 92 -11.08 -12.13 -15.57
N ASP A 93 -11.48 -12.61 -14.39
CA ASP A 93 -12.45 -13.70 -14.25
C ASP A 93 -13.82 -13.34 -14.85
N TRP A 94 -14.28 -12.11 -14.62
CA TRP A 94 -15.51 -11.58 -15.19
C TRP A 94 -15.44 -11.53 -16.72
N CYS A 95 -14.34 -11.05 -17.30
CA CYS A 95 -14.11 -11.04 -18.74
C CYS A 95 -14.09 -12.46 -19.33
N ALA A 96 -13.38 -13.40 -18.69
CA ALA A 96 -13.32 -14.79 -19.14
C ALA A 96 -14.72 -15.43 -19.16
N THR A 97 -15.47 -15.26 -18.07
CA THR A 97 -16.87 -15.73 -17.97
C THR A 97 -17.75 -15.09 -19.04
N GLY A 98 -17.59 -13.79 -19.29
CA GLY A 98 -18.32 -13.07 -20.33
C GLY A 98 -18.05 -13.62 -21.73
N VAL A 99 -16.79 -13.92 -22.05
CA VAL A 99 -16.42 -14.54 -23.34
C VAL A 99 -17.07 -15.91 -23.49
N GLU A 100 -17.05 -16.75 -22.45
CA GLU A 100 -17.70 -18.07 -22.48
C GLU A 100 -19.21 -17.97 -22.69
N ILE A 101 -19.89 -17.05 -21.98
CA ILE A 101 -21.33 -16.82 -22.13
C ILE A 101 -21.66 -16.36 -23.56
N LEU A 102 -20.87 -15.44 -24.12
CA LEU A 102 -21.07 -14.93 -25.48
C LEU A 102 -20.76 -15.97 -26.56
N ALA A 103 -19.84 -16.89 -26.31
CA ALA A 103 -19.47 -17.96 -27.23
C ALA A 103 -20.43 -19.17 -27.18
N GLY A 104 -21.26 -19.29 -26.13
CA GLY A 104 -22.22 -20.39 -25.93
C GLY A 104 -23.69 -19.97 -26.03
N GLU A 105 -24.60 -20.89 -25.67
CA GLU A 105 -26.05 -20.63 -25.53
C GLU A 105 -26.43 -20.13 -24.12
N GLY A 106 -25.59 -19.31 -23.48
CA GLY A 106 -25.74 -18.93 -22.06
C GLY A 106 -27.08 -18.23 -21.70
N GLY A 107 -27.79 -17.71 -22.70
CA GLY A 107 -29.11 -17.10 -22.55
C GLY A 107 -29.12 -15.83 -21.69
N LEU A 108 -30.28 -15.17 -21.61
CA LEU A 108 -30.42 -13.89 -20.88
C LEU A 108 -30.07 -14.01 -19.38
N LEU A 109 -30.41 -15.13 -18.73
CA LEU A 109 -30.17 -15.34 -17.30
C LEU A 109 -28.68 -15.33 -16.93
N ALA A 110 -27.80 -15.84 -17.79
CA ALA A 110 -26.36 -15.79 -17.56
C ALA A 110 -25.81 -14.35 -17.69
N VAL A 111 -26.38 -13.56 -18.60
CA VAL A 111 -26.03 -12.15 -18.78
C VAL A 111 -26.46 -11.31 -17.58
N ASP A 112 -27.66 -11.54 -17.03
CA ASP A 112 -28.14 -10.82 -15.85
C ASP A 112 -27.22 -11.05 -14.64
N LYS A 113 -26.82 -12.31 -14.40
CA LYS A 113 -25.86 -12.65 -13.36
C LYS A 113 -24.50 -11.98 -13.59
N LEU A 114 -24.00 -11.97 -14.82
CA LEU A 114 -22.74 -11.32 -15.17
C LEU A 114 -22.78 -9.81 -14.86
N LEU A 115 -23.91 -9.15 -15.09
CA LEU A 115 -24.09 -7.73 -14.75
C LEU A 115 -24.18 -7.48 -13.24
N GLU A 116 -24.74 -8.42 -12.47
CA GLU A 116 -24.72 -8.38 -11.00
C GLU A 116 -23.30 -8.56 -10.45
N ASP A 117 -22.54 -9.50 -11.02
CA ASP A 117 -21.14 -9.73 -10.64
C ASP A 117 -20.28 -8.49 -10.95
N ALA A 118 -20.48 -7.82 -12.09
CA ALA A 118 -19.79 -6.56 -12.39
C ALA A 118 -20.02 -5.47 -11.32
N LYS A 119 -21.24 -5.39 -10.77
CA LYS A 119 -21.57 -4.45 -9.69
C LYS A 119 -20.90 -4.85 -8.38
N SER A 120 -20.97 -6.14 -8.02
CA SER A 120 -20.41 -6.64 -6.75
C SER A 120 -18.88 -6.54 -6.72
N PHE A 121 -18.23 -6.68 -7.88
CA PHE A 121 -16.78 -6.54 -8.04
C PHE A 121 -16.32 -5.08 -8.16
N GLY A 122 -17.25 -4.12 -8.24
CA GLY A 122 -16.92 -2.70 -8.40
C GLY A 122 -16.40 -2.33 -9.79
N LEU A 123 -16.75 -3.13 -10.81
CA LEU A 123 -16.32 -2.92 -12.21
C LEU A 123 -17.19 -1.91 -12.95
N THR A 124 -18.29 -1.46 -12.36
CA THR A 124 -19.20 -0.46 -12.97
C THR A 124 -18.70 0.98 -12.87
N ALA A 125 -17.55 1.22 -12.24
CA ALA A 125 -16.98 2.55 -12.03
C ALA A 125 -15.54 2.63 -12.59
N PRO A 126 -15.38 2.65 -13.93
CA PRO A 126 -14.06 2.58 -14.57
C PRO A 126 -13.12 3.72 -14.17
N GLU A 127 -13.64 4.93 -13.91
CA GLU A 127 -12.83 6.06 -13.46
C GLU A 127 -12.21 5.83 -12.08
N GLN A 128 -12.95 5.21 -11.16
CA GLN A 128 -12.42 4.89 -9.83
C GLN A 128 -11.32 3.83 -9.91
N PHE A 129 -11.49 2.85 -10.79
CA PHE A 129 -10.48 1.83 -11.04
C PHE A 129 -9.21 2.44 -11.66
N ARG A 130 -9.37 3.37 -12.61
CA ARG A 130 -8.27 4.15 -13.19
C ARG A 130 -7.52 4.94 -12.12
N ASP A 131 -8.24 5.66 -11.25
CA ASP A 131 -7.62 6.46 -10.19
C ASP A 131 -6.83 5.58 -9.21
N MET A 132 -7.38 4.42 -8.84
CA MET A 132 -6.70 3.44 -8.00
C MET A 132 -5.40 2.94 -8.64
N LEU A 133 -5.44 2.66 -9.94
CA LEU A 133 -4.27 2.27 -10.71
C LEU A 133 -3.23 3.40 -10.74
N MET A 134 -3.62 4.63 -11.04
CA MET A 134 -2.69 5.77 -11.10
C MET A 134 -2.07 6.13 -9.73
N GLN A 135 -2.76 5.84 -8.63
CA GLN A 135 -2.23 6.05 -7.27
C GLN A 135 -1.22 4.99 -6.85
N SER A 136 -1.35 3.76 -7.36
CA SER A 136 -0.59 2.60 -6.89
C SER A 136 0.49 2.15 -7.87
N ALA A 137 0.34 2.48 -9.15
CA ALA A 137 1.25 2.06 -10.21
C ALA A 137 2.57 2.85 -10.23
N THR A 138 3.62 2.18 -10.71
CA THR A 138 4.91 2.82 -11.03
C THR A 138 4.75 3.84 -12.17
N GLN A 139 5.74 4.71 -12.35
CA GLN A 139 5.70 5.70 -13.43
C GLN A 139 5.63 5.05 -14.81
N GLU A 140 6.30 3.92 -14.98
CA GLU A 140 6.31 3.11 -16.19
C GLU A 140 4.92 2.51 -16.46
N THR A 141 4.30 1.88 -15.46
CA THR A 141 2.95 1.30 -15.59
C THR A 141 1.89 2.37 -15.88
N ARG A 142 2.01 3.56 -15.27
CA ARG A 142 1.11 4.69 -15.56
C ARG A 142 1.21 5.18 -17.00
N ALA A 143 2.43 5.25 -17.53
CA ALA A 143 2.66 5.65 -18.92
C ALA A 143 2.00 4.64 -19.89
N LEU A 144 2.16 3.34 -19.63
CA LEU A 144 1.55 2.28 -20.41
C LEU A 144 0.01 2.34 -20.37
N VAL A 145 -0.59 2.50 -19.18
CA VAL A 145 -2.05 2.61 -19.07
C VAL A 145 -2.58 3.83 -19.81
N THR A 146 -1.87 4.96 -19.79
CA THR A 146 -2.27 6.15 -20.54
C THR A 146 -2.25 5.88 -22.04
N GLN A 147 -1.25 5.15 -22.54
CA GLN A 147 -1.11 4.83 -23.97
C GLN A 147 -2.20 3.88 -24.50
N VAL A 148 -2.69 2.95 -23.68
CA VAL A 148 -3.73 1.97 -24.08
C VAL A 148 -5.14 2.60 -24.10
N LEU A 149 -5.32 3.74 -23.43
CA LEU A 149 -6.60 4.44 -23.32
C LEU A 149 -6.81 5.52 -24.40
N GLU A 150 -5.81 5.77 -25.25
CA GLU A 150 -5.90 6.63 -26.45
C GLU A 150 -6.39 5.82 -27.67
#